data_AF-A0A352DMW0-F1
#
_entry.id   AF-A0A352DMW0-F1
#
_cell.length_a   1.000
_cell.length_b   1.000
_cell.length_c   1.000
_cell.angle_alpha   90.00
_cell.angle_beta   90.00
_cell.angle_gamma   90.00
#
_symmetry.space_group_name_H-M   'P 1'
#
loop_
_entity.id
_entity.type
_entity.pdbx_description
1 polymer ?
#
loop_
_entity_poly.entity_id
_entity_poly.type
_entity_poly.pdbx_seq_one_letter_code
_entity_poly.pdbx_strand_id
1 'polypeptide(L)'
;KAVPAATENITTTVTTTVTTTTTVPVTTLPPERSLTPVFKYFDKNLINSRITVKIPEDSSAVLNVTFDSPECTSEPYYKTDIKGGETVAFELEGYDNNDPMTDFRQYKVSVRITGGQNKGSCTFEQVFGVEDKNDHPDTFLTRNYIFAIDDKESLDMTTTEEKGNDVFVYAHLNALLKGDVNSDGMVDSNDASMVLEEYSRLSTGGDGVFGDKEKSVGDVNGDGIIDSNDASAILEYYASISTGGKPTW
;
A
#
# COMPACT_ATOMS: atom_id res chain seq x y z
N LYS A 1 -35.36 -26.57 89.77
CA LYS A 1 -34.26 -25.57 89.82
C LYS A 1 -33.75 -25.42 88.39
N ALA A 2 -34.39 -24.54 87.62
CA ALA A 2 -34.02 -24.23 86.23
C ALA A 2 -33.18 -22.95 86.27
N VAL A 3 -31.99 -22.99 85.68
CA VAL A 3 -31.06 -21.86 85.55
C VAL A 3 -31.15 -21.34 84.11
N PRO A 4 -31.16 -20.02 83.88
CA PRO A 4 -31.54 -19.43 82.60
C PRO A 4 -30.37 -19.38 81.60
N ALA A 5 -30.76 -19.28 80.32
CA ALA A 5 -29.90 -19.16 79.15
C ALA A 5 -29.14 -17.83 79.11
N ALA A 6 -27.86 -17.88 78.76
CA ALA A 6 -27.04 -16.74 78.43
C ALA A 6 -27.06 -16.51 76.91
N THR A 7 -27.43 -15.30 76.51
CA THR A 7 -27.33 -14.77 75.14
C THR A 7 -25.90 -14.32 74.86
N GLU A 8 -25.21 -14.96 73.92
CA GLU A 8 -23.96 -14.45 73.34
C GLU A 8 -24.24 -13.71 72.03
N ASN A 9 -23.84 -12.44 71.97
CA ASN A 9 -23.85 -11.62 70.77
C ASN A 9 -22.64 -11.99 69.90
N ILE A 10 -22.90 -12.55 68.71
CA ILE A 10 -21.86 -12.82 67.71
C ILE A 10 -21.72 -11.59 66.82
N THR A 11 -20.63 -10.85 67.00
CA THR A 11 -20.25 -9.72 66.14
C THR A 11 -19.59 -10.24 64.87
N THR A 12 -20.27 -10.17 63.73
CA THR A 12 -19.72 -10.58 62.43
C THR A 12 -18.88 -9.45 61.83
N THR A 13 -17.56 -9.59 61.84
CA THR A 13 -16.64 -8.73 61.09
C THR A 13 -16.68 -9.09 59.60
N VAL A 14 -17.19 -8.20 58.76
CA VAL A 14 -17.14 -8.32 57.30
C VAL A 14 -15.81 -7.75 56.80
N THR A 15 -14.91 -8.62 56.35
CA THR A 15 -13.65 -8.22 55.73
C THR A 15 -13.90 -7.94 54.24
N THR A 16 -13.99 -6.67 53.86
CA THR A 16 -14.08 -6.25 52.45
C THR A 16 -12.68 -6.33 51.82
N THR A 17 -12.46 -7.33 50.98
CA THR A 17 -11.27 -7.39 50.11
C THR A 17 -11.42 -6.34 49.01
N VAL A 18 -10.60 -5.30 49.07
CA VAL A 18 -10.45 -4.32 47.99
C VAL A 18 -9.51 -4.93 46.94
N THR A 19 -10.08 -5.44 45.85
CA THR A 19 -9.31 -5.87 44.69
C THR A 19 -8.91 -4.62 43.91
N THR A 20 -7.65 -4.18 44.04
CA THR A 20 -7.07 -3.17 43.14
C THR A 20 -6.87 -3.79 41.77
N THR A 21 -7.78 -3.49 40.84
CA THR A 21 -7.60 -3.77 39.41
C THR A 21 -6.53 -2.83 38.87
N THR A 22 -5.33 -3.35 38.66
CA THR A 22 -4.29 -2.67 37.88
C THR A 22 -4.76 -2.60 36.43
N THR A 23 -5.27 -1.45 36.00
CA THR A 23 -5.61 -1.22 34.59
C THR A 23 -4.33 -1.24 33.78
N VAL A 24 -4.19 -2.27 32.94
CA VAL A 24 -3.20 -2.26 31.84
C VAL A 24 -3.49 -1.02 30.99
N PRO A 25 -2.49 -0.19 30.64
CA PRO A 25 -2.73 0.91 29.72
C PRO A 25 -3.30 0.34 28.43
N VAL A 26 -4.55 0.68 28.12
CA VAL A 26 -5.13 0.45 26.81
C VAL A 26 -4.36 1.37 25.88
N THR A 27 -3.36 0.83 25.18
CA THR A 27 -2.83 1.46 23.99
C THR A 27 -4.01 1.58 23.04
N THR A 28 -4.62 2.76 22.93
CA THR A 28 -5.69 3.03 21.98
C THR A 28 -5.10 2.73 20.60
N LEU A 29 -5.57 1.66 19.95
CA LEU A 29 -5.27 1.40 18.55
C LEU A 29 -5.52 2.73 17.79
N PRO A 30 -4.60 3.18 16.93
CA PRO A 30 -4.82 4.39 16.15
C PRO A 30 -6.18 4.26 15.43
N PRO A 31 -6.96 5.36 15.33
CA PRO A 31 -8.35 5.29 14.89
C PRO A 31 -8.43 4.80 13.45
N GLU A 32 -8.96 3.58 13.27
CA GLU A 32 -9.37 3.07 11.96
C GLU A 32 -10.56 3.88 11.45
N ARG A 33 -10.45 4.45 10.25
CA ARG A 33 -11.53 5.21 9.60
C ARG A 33 -12.24 4.33 8.58
N SER A 34 -13.46 3.89 8.89
CA SER A 34 -14.32 3.20 7.94
C SER A 34 -14.80 4.15 6.83
N LEU A 35 -14.68 3.73 5.58
CA LEU A 35 -15.10 4.49 4.41
C LEU A 35 -16.56 4.18 4.05
N THR A 36 -17.17 5.10 3.31
CA THR A 36 -18.49 4.91 2.70
C THR A 36 -18.32 4.84 1.20
N PRO A 37 -18.97 3.87 0.51
CA PRO A 37 -18.83 3.73 -0.93
C PRO A 37 -19.45 4.92 -1.66
N VAL A 38 -18.85 5.28 -2.79
CA VAL A 38 -19.43 6.25 -3.73
C VAL A 38 -20.32 5.57 -4.76
N PHE A 39 -20.24 4.24 -4.87
CA PHE A 39 -21.09 3.45 -5.75
C PHE A 39 -22.54 3.44 -5.29
N LYS A 40 -23.43 3.96 -6.14
CA LYS A 40 -24.86 4.17 -5.84
C LYS A 40 -25.66 2.89 -5.60
N TYR A 41 -25.20 1.74 -6.07
CA TYR A 41 -25.91 0.46 -5.96
C TYR A 41 -25.26 -0.50 -4.96
N PHE A 42 -24.44 0.03 -4.06
CA PHE A 42 -23.86 -0.76 -2.98
C PHE A 42 -24.94 -1.41 -2.11
N ASP A 43 -24.91 -2.73 -2.01
CA ASP A 43 -25.76 -3.54 -1.14
C ASP A 43 -24.94 -4.16 -0.01
N LYS A 44 -25.17 -3.65 1.21
CA LYS A 44 -24.54 -4.15 2.44
C LYS A 44 -24.79 -5.64 2.72
N ASN A 45 -25.83 -6.25 2.14
CA ASN A 45 -26.12 -7.66 2.35
C ASN A 45 -25.24 -8.57 1.48
N LEU A 46 -24.58 -8.02 0.47
CA LEU A 46 -23.66 -8.73 -0.42
C LEU A 46 -22.19 -8.56 0.00
N ILE A 47 -21.90 -7.87 1.11
CA ILE A 47 -20.53 -7.71 1.61
C ILE A 47 -19.93 -9.08 1.89
N ASN A 48 -18.80 -9.38 1.24
CA ASN A 48 -18.03 -10.59 1.51
C ASN A 48 -16.51 -10.32 1.62
N SER A 49 -16.16 -9.10 2.04
CA SER A 49 -14.78 -8.74 2.29
C SER A 49 -14.62 -7.63 3.31
N ARG A 50 -13.41 -7.53 3.86
CA ARG A 50 -12.93 -6.38 4.61
C ARG A 50 -11.49 -6.09 4.23
N ILE A 51 -11.26 -4.90 3.68
CA ILE A 51 -9.95 -4.42 3.27
C ILE A 51 -9.52 -3.29 4.19
N THR A 52 -8.25 -3.28 4.60
CA THR A 52 -7.64 -2.14 5.28
C THR A 52 -6.44 -1.60 4.52
N VAL A 53 -6.20 -0.30 4.61
CA VAL A 53 -5.01 0.37 4.08
C VAL A 53 -4.43 1.23 5.20
N LYS A 54 -3.21 0.91 5.62
CA LYS A 54 -2.44 1.66 6.62
C LYS A 54 -1.25 2.32 5.97
N ILE A 55 -1.03 3.61 6.24
CA ILE A 55 0.13 4.37 5.73
C ILE A 55 1.01 4.92 6.86
N PRO A 56 2.31 5.15 6.64
CA PRO A 56 3.22 5.66 7.67
C PRO A 56 2.95 7.13 8.03
N GLU A 57 3.38 7.58 9.21
CA GLU A 57 3.08 8.91 9.77
C GLU A 57 3.61 10.09 8.93
N ASP A 58 4.74 9.91 8.27
CA ASP A 58 5.43 10.91 7.44
C ASP A 58 4.97 10.89 5.96
N SER A 59 3.76 10.41 5.72
CA SER A 59 3.21 10.24 4.37
C SER A 59 1.78 10.77 4.23
N SER A 60 1.29 10.75 3.00
CA SER A 60 -0.11 10.92 2.65
C SER A 60 -0.44 10.00 1.48
N ALA A 61 -1.70 9.63 1.31
CA ALA A 61 -2.09 8.83 0.15
C ALA A 61 -3.45 9.22 -0.40
N VAL A 62 -3.66 8.92 -1.68
CA VAL A 62 -4.97 8.94 -2.33
C VAL A 62 -5.34 7.50 -2.65
N LEU A 63 -6.43 7.01 -2.05
CA LEU A 63 -7.03 5.72 -2.37
C LEU A 63 -8.14 5.91 -3.40
N ASN A 64 -8.07 5.13 -4.47
CA ASN A 64 -9.16 4.94 -5.43
C ASN A 64 -9.44 3.44 -5.53
N VAL A 65 -10.70 3.06 -5.40
CA VAL A 65 -11.16 1.70 -5.67
C VAL A 65 -12.17 1.78 -6.80
N THR A 66 -11.94 1.01 -7.86
CA THR A 66 -12.88 0.87 -8.97
C THR A 66 -13.23 -0.60 -9.16
N PHE A 67 -14.23 -0.89 -9.98
CA PHE A 67 -14.43 -2.25 -10.46
C PHE A 67 -14.75 -2.30 -11.95
N ASP A 68 -14.42 -3.44 -12.55
CA ASP A 68 -14.84 -3.84 -13.89
C ASP A 68 -15.87 -4.97 -13.76
N SER A 69 -16.86 -4.96 -14.64
CA SER A 69 -17.90 -5.99 -14.80
C SER A 69 -18.28 -6.08 -16.29
N PRO A 70 -19.10 -7.06 -16.72
CA PRO A 70 -19.61 -7.10 -18.09
C PRO A 70 -20.30 -5.80 -18.55
N GLU A 71 -20.89 -5.04 -17.61
CA GLU A 71 -21.68 -3.83 -17.91
C GLU A 71 -20.88 -2.53 -17.82
N CYS A 72 -19.75 -2.51 -17.12
CA CYS A 72 -18.98 -1.29 -16.90
C CYS A 72 -17.49 -1.54 -16.71
N THR A 73 -16.69 -0.54 -17.06
CA THR A 73 -15.24 -0.53 -16.85
C THR A 73 -14.86 0.65 -15.98
N SER A 74 -13.99 0.41 -15.00
CA SER A 74 -13.45 1.36 -14.03
C SER A 74 -14.52 2.16 -13.29
N GLU A 75 -15.64 1.51 -12.93
CA GLU A 75 -16.73 2.14 -12.18
C GLU A 75 -16.24 2.50 -10.76
N PRO A 76 -16.35 3.78 -10.34
CA PRO A 76 -15.87 4.21 -9.03
C PRO A 76 -16.62 3.55 -7.86
N TYR A 77 -15.85 3.02 -6.90
CA TYR A 77 -16.39 2.33 -5.72
C TYR A 77 -16.03 3.04 -4.41
N TYR A 78 -14.76 3.41 -4.23
CA TYR A 78 -14.31 4.30 -3.14
C TYR A 78 -13.33 5.34 -3.66
N LYS A 79 -13.32 6.52 -3.04
CA LYS A 79 -12.28 7.53 -3.25
C LYS A 79 -12.07 8.34 -1.97
N THR A 80 -10.83 8.43 -1.50
CA THR A 80 -10.52 9.24 -0.31
C THR A 80 -9.03 9.60 -0.26
N ASP A 81 -8.75 10.74 0.35
CA ASP A 81 -7.41 11.03 0.87
C ASP A 81 -7.21 10.30 2.21
N ILE A 82 -5.97 9.90 2.50
CA ILE A 82 -5.53 9.24 3.73
C ILE A 82 -4.38 10.07 4.30
N LYS A 83 -4.47 10.43 5.58
CA LYS A 83 -3.40 11.20 6.25
C LYS A 83 -2.36 10.26 6.87
N GLY A 84 -1.15 10.74 7.04
CA GLY A 84 -0.06 9.96 7.62
C GLY A 84 -0.43 9.33 8.95
N GLY A 85 -0.12 8.04 9.10
CA GLY A 85 -0.42 7.25 10.30
C GLY A 85 -1.87 6.75 10.38
N GLU A 86 -2.74 7.15 9.45
CA GLU A 86 -4.11 6.64 9.40
C GLU A 86 -4.16 5.20 8.88
N THR A 87 -5.13 4.46 9.40
CA THR A 87 -5.64 3.23 8.80
C THR A 87 -7.06 3.52 8.31
N VAL A 88 -7.35 3.25 7.03
CA VAL A 88 -8.72 3.26 6.51
C VAL A 88 -9.20 1.85 6.26
N ALA A 89 -10.50 1.61 6.39
CA ALA A 89 -11.12 0.33 6.12
C ALA A 89 -12.31 0.48 5.17
N PHE A 90 -12.48 -0.47 4.27
CA PHE A 90 -13.62 -0.52 3.36
C PHE A 90 -14.04 -1.96 3.07
N GLU A 91 -15.28 -2.11 2.62
CA GLU A 91 -15.91 -3.40 2.38
C GLU A 91 -16.32 -3.49 0.91
N LEU A 92 -16.12 -4.65 0.29
CA LEU A 92 -16.50 -4.92 -1.08
C LEU A 92 -17.54 -6.05 -1.10
N GLU A 93 -18.52 -5.90 -1.99
CA GLU A 93 -19.51 -6.92 -2.30
C GLU A 93 -18.84 -8.13 -2.98
N GLY A 94 -19.27 -9.34 -2.62
CA GLY A 94 -18.93 -10.57 -3.31
C GLY A 94 -19.95 -10.92 -4.39
N TYR A 95 -19.49 -11.54 -5.48
CA TYR A 95 -20.33 -12.01 -6.57
C TYR A 95 -19.90 -13.41 -7.03
N ASP A 96 -20.86 -14.18 -7.53
CA ASP A 96 -20.66 -15.53 -8.07
C ASP A 96 -19.83 -15.45 -9.36
N ASN A 97 -18.71 -16.18 -9.39
CA ASN A 97 -17.79 -16.23 -10.53
C ASN A 97 -17.90 -17.53 -11.34
N ASN A 98 -18.86 -18.41 -11.01
CA ASN A 98 -19.10 -19.66 -11.72
C ASN A 98 -19.67 -19.46 -13.12
N ASP A 99 -20.26 -18.30 -13.41
CA ASP A 99 -20.59 -17.88 -14.77
C ASP A 99 -19.68 -16.72 -15.22
N PRO A 100 -18.59 -17.01 -15.97
CA PRO A 100 -17.65 -15.99 -16.44
C PRO A 100 -18.26 -15.03 -17.48
N MET A 101 -19.52 -15.21 -17.88
CA MET A 101 -20.20 -14.39 -18.89
C MET A 101 -21.26 -13.45 -18.31
N THR A 102 -21.66 -13.56 -17.03
CA THR A 102 -22.87 -12.86 -16.55
C THR A 102 -22.79 -12.11 -15.22
N ASP A 103 -21.80 -12.33 -14.33
CA ASP A 103 -21.81 -11.65 -13.02
C ASP A 103 -20.43 -11.42 -12.35
N PHE A 104 -19.32 -11.48 -13.11
CA PHE A 104 -18.02 -11.25 -12.49
C PHE A 104 -17.80 -9.77 -12.14
N ARG A 105 -17.17 -9.53 -10.98
CA ARG A 105 -16.65 -8.21 -10.61
C ARG A 105 -15.17 -8.28 -10.24
N GLN A 106 -14.35 -7.53 -10.95
CA GLN A 106 -12.93 -7.37 -10.66
C GLN A 106 -12.68 -6.00 -10.06
N TYR A 107 -12.33 -5.95 -8.78
CA TYR A 107 -11.98 -4.71 -8.10
C TYR A 107 -10.53 -4.36 -8.38
N LYS A 108 -10.27 -3.07 -8.61
CA LYS A 108 -8.92 -2.50 -8.66
C LYS A 108 -8.75 -1.55 -7.48
N VAL A 109 -7.84 -1.90 -6.58
CA VAL A 109 -7.37 -1.01 -5.51
C VAL A 109 -6.14 -0.27 -6.02
N SER A 110 -6.21 1.05 -6.07
CA SER A 110 -5.11 1.94 -6.49
C SER A 110 -4.80 2.92 -5.35
N VAL A 111 -3.59 2.83 -4.80
CA VAL A 111 -3.11 3.70 -3.72
C VAL A 111 -1.92 4.49 -4.23
N ARG A 112 -2.12 5.79 -4.41
CA ARG A 112 -1.01 6.72 -4.68
C ARG A 112 -0.49 7.26 -3.36
N ILE A 113 0.67 6.79 -2.93
CA ILE A 113 1.34 7.26 -1.71
C ILE A 113 2.36 8.35 -2.06
N THR A 114 2.45 9.37 -1.21
CA THR A 114 3.40 10.48 -1.30
C THR A 114 4.07 10.65 0.06
N GLY A 115 5.39 10.76 0.08
CA GLY A 115 6.16 10.86 1.32
C GLY A 115 7.66 10.69 1.09
N GLY A 116 8.36 10.30 2.16
CA GLY A 116 9.81 10.15 2.13
C GLY A 116 10.56 11.48 2.15
N GLN A 117 11.88 11.40 2.27
CA GLN A 117 12.78 12.55 2.37
C GLN A 117 12.66 13.48 1.16
N ASN A 118 12.45 12.91 -0.02
CA ASN A 118 12.35 13.65 -1.28
C ASN A 118 10.92 14.09 -1.62
N LYS A 119 9.93 13.80 -0.76
CA LYS A 119 8.50 14.00 -1.05
C LYS A 119 8.08 13.39 -2.38
N GLY A 120 8.69 12.26 -2.73
CA GLY A 120 8.37 11.49 -3.93
C GLY A 120 6.99 10.86 -3.83
N SER A 121 6.54 10.26 -4.92
CA SER A 121 5.27 9.54 -4.94
C SER A 121 5.31 8.35 -5.89
N CYS A 122 4.59 7.29 -5.55
CA CYS A 122 4.42 6.12 -6.40
C CYS A 122 2.97 5.63 -6.30
N THR A 123 2.60 4.67 -7.14
CA THR A 123 1.25 4.11 -7.13
C THR A 123 1.32 2.60 -7.08
N PHE A 124 0.68 2.04 -6.06
CA PHE A 124 0.44 0.62 -5.94
C PHE A 124 -0.94 0.30 -6.52
N GLU A 125 -1.01 -0.69 -7.41
CA GLU A 125 -2.28 -1.18 -7.95
C GLU A 125 -2.40 -2.70 -7.77
N GLN A 126 -3.59 -3.17 -7.39
CA GLN A 126 -3.90 -4.59 -7.35
C GLN A 126 -5.33 -4.84 -7.85
N VAL A 127 -5.48 -5.86 -8.69
CA VAL A 127 -6.77 -6.31 -9.23
C VAL A 127 -7.11 -7.68 -8.65
N PHE A 128 -8.34 -7.84 -8.15
CA PHE A 128 -8.85 -9.11 -7.62
C PHE A 128 -10.38 -9.17 -7.60
N GLY A 129 -10.94 -10.38 -7.59
CA GLY A 129 -12.35 -10.62 -7.33
C GLY A 129 -12.65 -10.87 -5.85
N VAL A 130 -13.91 -10.69 -5.47
CA VAL A 130 -14.45 -11.13 -4.17
C VAL A 130 -15.56 -12.13 -4.48
N GLU A 131 -15.38 -13.38 -4.06
CA GLU A 131 -16.35 -14.46 -4.27
C GLU A 131 -17.56 -14.27 -3.34
N ASP A 132 -18.73 -14.82 -3.65
CA ASP A 132 -19.92 -14.81 -2.77
C ASP A 132 -19.98 -16.05 -1.85
N LYS A 133 -20.72 -15.91 -0.76
CA LYS A 133 -21.02 -16.89 0.29
C LYS A 133 -21.73 -18.16 -0.19
N ASN A 134 -22.44 -18.13 -1.31
CA ASN A 134 -23.18 -19.30 -1.77
C ASN A 134 -22.31 -20.32 -2.52
N ASP A 135 -21.04 -19.99 -2.79
CA ASP A 135 -20.08 -20.90 -3.39
C ASP A 135 -19.15 -21.51 -2.35
N HIS A 136 -19.11 -22.85 -2.34
CA HIS A 136 -18.34 -23.60 -1.37
C HIS A 136 -16.86 -23.68 -1.78
N PRO A 137 -15.92 -23.32 -0.89
CA PRO A 137 -16.09 -22.95 0.54
C PRO A 137 -16.28 -21.45 0.80
N ASP A 138 -16.92 -21.11 1.94
CA ASP A 138 -17.12 -19.75 2.48
C ASP A 138 -15.80 -18.92 2.48
N THR A 139 -15.54 -18.15 1.43
CA THR A 139 -14.35 -17.30 1.33
C THR A 139 -14.70 -15.85 1.68
N PHE A 140 -14.61 -15.49 2.96
CA PHE A 140 -14.62 -14.06 3.33
C PHE A 140 -13.22 -13.48 3.12
N LEU A 141 -13.06 -12.56 2.17
CA LEU A 141 -11.76 -11.98 1.87
C LEU A 141 -11.38 -10.92 2.91
N THR A 142 -10.33 -11.19 3.68
CA THR A 142 -9.67 -10.16 4.49
C THR A 142 -8.31 -9.84 3.89
N ARG A 143 -8.02 -8.55 3.66
CA ARG A 143 -6.71 -8.11 3.17
C ARG A 143 -6.30 -6.80 3.84
N ASN A 144 -5.06 -6.73 4.33
CA ASN A 144 -4.51 -5.57 5.00
C ASN A 144 -3.30 -5.06 4.21
N TYR A 145 -3.45 -3.95 3.49
CA TYR A 145 -2.33 -3.29 2.86
C TYR A 145 -1.60 -2.42 3.89
N ILE A 146 -0.36 -2.78 4.17
CA ILE A 146 0.48 -2.10 5.16
C ILE A 146 1.62 -1.44 4.42
N PHE A 147 1.54 -0.12 4.24
CA PHE A 147 2.57 0.64 3.56
C PHE A 147 3.73 0.95 4.50
N ALA A 148 4.94 0.83 3.96
CA ALA A 148 6.16 1.36 4.52
C ALA A 148 6.88 2.17 3.46
N ILE A 149 7.65 3.18 3.87
CA ILE A 149 8.56 3.91 3.00
C ILE A 149 9.98 3.50 3.37
N ASP A 150 10.76 3.11 2.38
CA ASP A 150 12.17 2.78 2.56
C ASP A 150 13.04 3.38 1.45
N ASP A 151 14.34 3.17 1.59
CA ASP A 151 15.41 3.59 0.69
C ASP A 151 15.99 2.42 -0.13
N LYS A 152 15.28 1.29 -0.20
CA LYS A 152 15.79 0.10 -0.85
C LYS A 152 15.79 0.27 -2.36
N GLU A 153 16.96 0.15 -2.97
CA GLU A 153 17.10 0.13 -4.42
C GLU A 153 16.33 -1.06 -5.02
N SER A 154 15.50 -0.78 -6.02
CA SER A 154 14.60 -1.71 -6.68
C SER A 154 14.35 -1.26 -8.12
N LEU A 155 13.97 -2.21 -8.98
CA LEU A 155 13.55 -1.94 -10.35
C LEU A 155 12.17 -1.26 -10.40
N ASP A 156 11.30 -1.62 -9.46
CA ASP A 156 9.98 -1.02 -9.29
C ASP A 156 9.97 -0.07 -8.10
N MET A 157 9.19 1.01 -8.19
CA MET A 157 8.98 1.98 -7.09
C MET A 157 8.15 1.43 -5.92
N THR A 158 7.56 0.25 -6.09
CA THR A 158 6.89 -0.50 -5.03
C THR A 158 7.25 -1.97 -5.12
N THR A 159 7.55 -2.60 -4.00
CA THR A 159 7.60 -4.06 -3.89
C THR A 159 6.60 -4.55 -2.85
N THR A 160 6.21 -5.82 -2.95
CA THR A 160 5.22 -6.41 -2.05
C THR A 160 5.70 -7.70 -1.40
N GLU A 161 5.29 -7.93 -0.15
CA GLU A 161 5.46 -9.18 0.57
C GLU A 161 4.12 -9.58 1.19
N GLU A 162 3.60 -10.78 0.88
CA GLU A 162 2.34 -11.28 1.43
C GLU A 162 2.61 -12.25 2.61
N LYS A 163 1.91 -12.03 3.73
CA LYS A 163 1.94 -12.89 4.93
C LYS A 163 0.52 -13.09 5.47
N GLY A 164 -0.12 -14.19 5.06
CA GLY A 164 -1.53 -14.43 5.40
C GLY A 164 -2.41 -13.37 4.76
N ASN A 165 -3.14 -12.61 5.57
CA ASN A 165 -4.00 -11.51 5.09
C ASN A 165 -3.25 -10.19 4.90
N ASP A 166 -2.01 -10.09 5.39
CA ASP A 166 -1.22 -8.87 5.32
C ASP A 166 -0.44 -8.81 4.00
N VAL A 167 -0.55 -7.68 3.31
CA VAL A 167 0.24 -7.32 2.13
C VAL A 167 1.09 -6.12 2.53
N PHE A 168 2.37 -6.37 2.79
CA PHE A 168 3.33 -5.30 3.02
C PHE A 168 3.67 -4.67 1.69
N VAL A 169 3.48 -3.36 1.57
CA VAL A 169 3.79 -2.58 0.37
C VAL A 169 4.94 -1.64 0.71
N TYR A 170 6.13 -1.93 0.19
CA TYR A 170 7.32 -1.12 0.40
C TYR A 170 7.43 -0.11 -0.74
N ALA A 171 7.15 1.15 -0.44
CA ALA A 171 7.30 2.27 -1.35
C ALA A 171 8.73 2.83 -1.24
N HIS A 172 9.52 2.67 -2.30
CA HIS A 172 10.95 3.00 -2.32
C HIS A 172 11.18 4.52 -2.51
N LEU A 173 10.41 5.37 -1.83
CA LEU A 173 10.41 6.82 -2.03
C LEU A 173 11.66 7.53 -1.50
N ASN A 174 12.44 6.86 -0.65
CA ASN A 174 13.74 7.35 -0.22
C ASN A 174 14.89 6.79 -1.08
N ALA A 175 14.60 5.83 -1.97
CA ALA A 175 15.61 5.26 -2.84
C ALA A 175 15.92 6.21 -4.00
N LEU A 176 17.12 6.07 -4.54
CA LEU A 176 17.42 6.54 -5.88
C LEU A 176 16.92 5.47 -6.85
N LEU A 177 15.96 5.83 -7.72
CA LEU A 177 15.49 4.90 -8.76
C LEU A 177 16.55 4.87 -9.86
N LYS A 178 17.25 3.75 -9.98
CA LYS A 178 18.26 3.55 -11.02
C LYS A 178 17.62 3.72 -12.40
N GLY A 179 18.21 4.55 -13.25
CA GLY A 179 17.66 4.95 -14.55
C GLY A 179 16.75 6.19 -14.51
N ASP A 180 16.25 6.65 -13.35
CA ASP A 180 15.43 7.87 -13.21
C ASP A 180 16.33 9.08 -12.91
N VAL A 181 16.90 9.62 -13.97
CA VAL A 181 17.88 10.71 -13.91
C VAL A 181 17.18 12.03 -13.60
N ASN A 182 15.96 12.22 -14.08
CA ASN A 182 15.22 13.46 -13.92
C ASN A 182 14.51 13.56 -12.56
N SER A 183 14.44 12.45 -11.81
CA SER A 183 13.81 12.31 -10.48
C SER A 183 12.29 12.52 -10.46
N ASP A 184 11.58 12.20 -11.55
CA ASP A 184 10.12 12.25 -11.63
C ASP A 184 9.44 10.97 -11.12
N GLY A 185 10.23 9.95 -10.77
CA GLY A 185 9.76 8.66 -10.26
C GLY A 185 9.40 7.66 -11.35
N MET A 186 9.72 7.94 -12.61
CA MET A 186 9.57 7.06 -13.76
C MET A 186 10.94 6.81 -14.41
N VAL A 187 11.12 5.64 -15.02
CA VAL A 187 12.26 5.38 -15.91
C VAL A 187 11.72 5.36 -17.32
N ASP A 188 11.95 6.42 -18.09
CA ASP A 188 11.40 6.57 -19.43
C ASP A 188 12.39 7.19 -20.44
N SER A 189 11.89 7.52 -21.63
CA SER A 189 12.70 8.08 -22.71
C SER A 189 13.31 9.46 -22.40
N ASN A 190 12.75 10.21 -21.45
CA ASN A 190 13.30 11.50 -21.02
C ASN A 190 14.60 11.30 -20.25
N ASP A 191 14.71 10.27 -19.41
CA ASP A 191 15.95 9.95 -18.69
C ASP A 191 17.06 9.58 -19.65
N ALA A 192 16.77 8.71 -20.62
CA ALA A 192 17.72 8.36 -21.68
C ALA A 192 18.17 9.59 -22.48
N SER A 193 17.25 10.51 -22.76
CA SER A 193 17.55 11.76 -23.48
C SER A 193 18.46 12.67 -22.66
N MET A 194 18.25 12.77 -21.34
CA MET A 194 19.13 13.51 -20.44
C MET A 194 20.53 12.91 -20.37
N VAL A 195 20.64 11.57 -20.30
CA VAL A 195 21.93 10.87 -20.35
C VAL A 195 22.67 11.18 -21.65
N LEU A 196 21.98 11.13 -22.80
CA LEU A 196 22.59 11.47 -24.10
C LEU A 196 23.03 12.93 -24.17
N GLU A 197 22.27 13.86 -23.58
CA GLU A 197 22.65 15.25 -23.52
C GLU A 197 23.94 15.44 -22.69
N GLU A 198 24.02 14.81 -21.52
CA GLU A 198 25.20 14.85 -20.66
C GLU A 198 26.42 14.24 -21.35
N TYR A 199 26.26 13.04 -21.92
CA TYR A 199 27.29 12.38 -22.73
C TYR A 199 27.79 13.28 -23.86
N SER A 200 26.87 13.95 -24.58
CA SER A 200 27.22 14.85 -25.68
C SER A 200 28.03 16.06 -25.21
N ARG A 201 27.69 16.64 -24.05
CA ARG A 201 28.45 17.74 -23.42
C ARG A 201 29.86 17.30 -23.06
N LEU A 202 29.99 16.18 -22.35
CA LEU A 202 31.28 15.64 -21.93
C LEU A 202 32.16 15.26 -23.14
N SER A 203 31.57 14.63 -24.15
CA SER A 203 32.28 14.20 -25.37
C SER A 203 32.78 15.35 -26.24
N THR A 204 32.16 16.52 -26.13
CA THR A 204 32.57 17.74 -26.84
C THR A 204 33.51 18.63 -26.01
N GLY A 205 33.95 18.15 -24.84
CA GLY A 205 34.84 18.88 -23.93
C GLY A 205 34.14 20.01 -23.17
N GLY A 206 32.80 20.02 -23.14
CA GLY A 206 32.03 20.88 -22.26
C GLY A 206 31.98 20.32 -20.84
N ASP A 207 31.53 21.17 -19.91
CA ASP A 207 31.31 20.76 -18.53
C ASP A 207 30.02 19.94 -18.41
N GLY A 208 30.08 18.85 -17.65
CA GLY A 208 28.90 18.07 -17.28
C GLY A 208 28.00 18.83 -16.31
N VAL A 209 26.69 18.63 -16.44
CA VAL A 209 25.68 19.24 -15.56
C VAL A 209 25.13 18.27 -14.52
N PHE A 210 25.43 16.97 -14.63
CA PHE A 210 24.97 15.98 -13.67
C PHE A 210 25.71 16.11 -12.34
N GLY A 211 24.95 16.13 -11.25
CA GLY A 211 25.46 15.98 -9.89
C GLY A 211 25.70 14.51 -9.54
N ASP A 212 26.09 14.26 -8.29
CA ASP A 212 26.41 12.90 -7.82
C ASP A 212 25.20 11.96 -7.88
N LYS A 213 23.99 12.51 -7.65
CA LYS A 213 22.74 11.76 -7.74
C LYS A 213 22.47 11.32 -9.17
N GLU A 214 22.46 12.26 -10.12
CA GLU A 214 22.18 11.99 -11.54
C GLU A 214 23.22 11.04 -12.14
N LYS A 215 24.50 11.17 -11.75
CA LYS A 215 25.55 10.22 -12.14
C LYS A 215 25.29 8.83 -11.58
N SER A 216 24.93 8.72 -10.31
CA SER A 216 24.72 7.42 -9.66
C SER A 216 23.53 6.65 -10.25
N VAL A 217 22.45 7.33 -10.65
CA VAL A 217 21.28 6.68 -11.26
C VAL A 217 21.39 6.56 -12.78
N GLY A 218 22.14 7.46 -13.42
CA GLY A 218 22.35 7.48 -14.86
C GLY A 218 23.38 6.47 -15.35
N ASP A 219 24.36 6.09 -14.51
CA ASP A 219 25.31 5.00 -14.78
C ASP A 219 24.62 3.65 -14.53
N VAL A 220 23.77 3.26 -15.47
CA VAL A 220 22.90 2.10 -15.30
C VAL A 220 23.64 0.80 -15.54
N ASN A 221 24.68 0.81 -16.38
CA ASN A 221 25.52 -0.36 -16.62
C ASN A 221 26.58 -0.57 -15.52
N GLY A 222 26.85 0.45 -14.69
CA GLY A 222 27.75 0.40 -13.54
C GLY A 222 29.24 0.43 -13.90
N ASP A 223 29.60 0.95 -15.08
CA ASP A 223 30.99 1.04 -15.54
C ASP A 223 31.72 2.31 -15.09
N GLY A 224 30.99 3.24 -14.44
CA GLY A 224 31.50 4.51 -13.93
C GLY A 224 31.52 5.64 -14.96
N ILE A 225 31.00 5.44 -16.17
CA ILE A 225 31.06 6.38 -17.29
C ILE A 225 29.65 6.65 -17.81
N ILE A 226 29.17 7.89 -17.65
CA ILE A 226 27.90 8.33 -18.26
C ILE A 226 28.07 8.44 -19.78
N ASP A 227 27.50 7.47 -20.51
CA ASP A 227 27.59 7.45 -21.97
C ASP A 227 26.33 6.94 -22.69
N SER A 228 26.45 6.73 -24.01
CA SER A 228 25.35 6.26 -24.85
C SER A 228 24.86 4.85 -24.53
N ASN A 229 25.68 4.01 -23.89
CA ASN A 229 25.28 2.66 -23.47
C ASN A 229 24.26 2.73 -22.35
N ASP A 230 24.44 3.64 -21.39
CA ASP A 230 23.48 3.90 -20.33
C ASP A 230 22.12 4.31 -20.89
N ALA A 231 22.11 5.30 -21.78
CA ALA A 231 20.89 5.77 -22.43
C ALA A 231 20.18 4.65 -23.21
N SER A 232 20.95 3.79 -23.88
CA SER A 232 20.41 2.65 -24.62
C SER A 232 19.79 1.62 -23.67
N ALA A 233 20.44 1.33 -22.55
CA ALA A 233 19.91 0.42 -21.55
C ALA A 233 18.64 0.97 -20.88
N ILE A 234 18.56 2.29 -20.62
CA ILE A 234 17.35 2.94 -20.11
C ILE A 234 16.19 2.78 -21.10
N LEU A 235 16.43 2.96 -22.41
CA LEU A 235 15.39 2.76 -23.42
C LEU A 235 14.95 1.30 -23.53
N GLU A 236 15.88 0.34 -23.42
CA GLU A 236 15.55 -1.08 -23.40
C GLU A 236 14.71 -1.45 -22.17
N TYR A 237 15.10 -0.92 -21.00
CA TYR A 237 14.36 -1.04 -19.76
C TYR A 237 12.93 -0.50 -19.92
N TYR A 238 12.80 0.74 -20.39
CA TYR A 238 11.52 1.40 -20.65
C TYR A 238 10.64 0.63 -21.63
N ALA A 239 11.22 0.11 -22.72
CA ALA A 239 10.47 -0.67 -23.71
C ALA A 239 9.96 -1.99 -23.12
N SER A 240 10.76 -2.65 -22.28
CA SER A 240 10.38 -3.89 -21.61
C SER A 240 9.23 -3.66 -20.63
N ILE A 241 9.33 -2.67 -19.71
CA ILE A 241 8.22 -2.35 -18.79
C ILE A 241 6.93 -1.97 -19.55
N SER A 242 7.05 -1.19 -20.62
CA SER A 242 5.91 -0.72 -21.42
C SER A 242 5.18 -1.83 -22.16
N THR A 243 5.82 -2.98 -22.32
CA THR A 243 5.27 -4.17 -22.98
C THR A 243 4.94 -5.30 -22.00
N GLY A 244 5.00 -5.04 -20.69
CA GLY A 244 4.73 -6.02 -19.64
C GLY A 244 5.87 -7.03 -19.41
N GLY A 245 7.07 -6.72 -19.89
CA GLY A 245 8.28 -7.49 -19.62
C GLY A 245 8.81 -7.30 -18.21
N LYS A 246 9.88 -8.03 -17.88
CA LYS A 246 10.62 -7.93 -16.62
C LYS A 246 12.08 -7.58 -16.93
N PRO A 247 12.39 -6.29 -17.16
CA PRO A 247 13.74 -5.90 -17.53
C PRO A 247 14.73 -6.12 -16.41
N THR A 248 16.00 -6.16 -16.80
CA THR A 248 17.17 -6.11 -15.91
C THR A 248 18.13 -5.09 -16.49
N TRP A 249 18.94 -4.46 -15.64
CA TRP A 249 20.10 -3.68 -16.06
C TRP A 249 21.25 -4.60 -16.49
#